data_AF-X1A2L9-F1
#
_entry.id   AF-X1A2L9-F1
#
_cell.length_a   1.000
_cell.length_b   1.000
_cell.length_c   1.000
_cell.angle_alpha   90.00
_cell.angle_beta   90.00
_cell.angle_gamma   90.00
#
_symmetry.space_group_name_H-M   'P 1'
#
loop_
_entity.id
_entity.type
_entity.pdbx_description
1 polymer ?
#
loop_
_entity_poly.entity_id
_entity_poly.type
_entity_poly.pdbx_seq_one_letter_code
_entity_poly.pdbx_strand_id
1 'polypeptide(L)'
;RKYGDHYYLFQDLSSEFEILGEKDFSSDGHCSYSPDRKYILTDTYPDNERMRTLILYRIVDNKRIDIGNFFSPPEIAEEIRCDLHPRWSRDGKKICIDSTHEGNRQIYVLDISQIIEK
;
A
#
# COMPACT_ATOMS: atom_id res chain seq x y z
N ARG A 1 -23.23 -5.40 -6.33
CA ARG A 1 -22.23 -6.10 -7.17
C ARG A 1 -21.94 -7.45 -6.50
N LYS A 2 -21.87 -8.57 -7.25
CA LYS A 2 -21.77 -9.93 -6.67
C LYS A 2 -20.52 -10.15 -5.80
N TYR A 3 -19.43 -9.43 -6.07
CA TYR A 3 -18.12 -9.67 -5.44
C TYR A 3 -17.52 -8.45 -4.72
N GLY A 4 -18.18 -7.29 -4.69
CA GLY A 4 -17.68 -6.14 -3.92
C GLY A 4 -16.36 -5.52 -4.42
N ASP A 5 -15.69 -4.79 -3.52
CA ASP A 5 -14.45 -4.07 -3.77
C ASP A 5 -13.31 -4.79 -3.03
N HIS A 6 -12.37 -5.38 -3.78
CA HIS A 6 -11.24 -6.13 -3.26
C HIS A 6 -10.02 -5.96 -4.16
N TYR A 7 -8.86 -6.44 -3.69
CA TYR A 7 -7.76 -6.77 -4.59
C TYR A 7 -8.03 -8.11 -5.26
N TYR A 8 -7.77 -8.16 -6.56
CA TYR A 8 -8.01 -9.32 -7.40
C TYR A 8 -6.71 -9.72 -8.09
N LEU A 9 -6.34 -11.00 -8.00
CA LEU A 9 -5.34 -11.57 -8.89
C LEU A 9 -6.06 -12.25 -10.05
N PHE A 10 -5.83 -11.73 -11.25
CA PHE A 10 -6.37 -12.28 -12.48
C PHE A 10 -5.35 -13.19 -13.15
N GLN A 11 -5.80 -14.34 -13.64
CA GLN A 11 -5.02 -15.15 -14.56
C GLN A 11 -5.23 -14.61 -15.99
N ASP A 12 -4.14 -14.18 -16.62
CA ASP A 12 -4.16 -13.65 -17.98
C ASP A 12 -4.75 -14.65 -18.98
N LEU A 13 -5.50 -14.13 -19.96
CA LEU A 13 -6.22 -14.90 -20.98
C LEU A 13 -7.25 -15.91 -20.42
N SER A 14 -7.76 -15.70 -19.20
CA SER A 14 -8.79 -16.54 -18.58
C SER A 14 -9.88 -15.71 -17.90
N SER A 15 -10.96 -16.37 -17.46
CA SER A 15 -11.96 -15.78 -16.56
C SER A 15 -11.67 -16.04 -15.08
N GLU A 16 -10.57 -16.73 -14.77
CA GLU A 16 -10.22 -17.13 -13.42
C GLU A 16 -9.61 -15.94 -12.66
N PHE A 17 -10.06 -15.76 -11.42
CA PHE A 17 -9.52 -14.78 -10.50
C PHE A 17 -9.62 -15.27 -9.07
N GLU A 18 -8.75 -14.73 -8.22
CA GLU A 18 -8.84 -14.90 -6.77
C GLU A 18 -8.92 -13.55 -6.07
N ILE A 19 -9.61 -13.53 -4.92
CA ILE A 19 -9.66 -12.38 -4.02
C ILE A 19 -8.45 -12.47 -3.09
N LEU A 20 -7.65 -11.40 -3.06
CA LEU A 20 -6.49 -11.29 -2.18
C LEU A 20 -6.83 -10.50 -0.93
N GLY A 21 -6.45 -11.03 0.24
CA GLY A 21 -6.53 -10.32 1.52
C GLY A 21 -7.93 -9.79 1.85
N GLU A 22 -8.98 -10.57 1.60
CA GLU A 22 -10.39 -10.16 1.79
C GLU A 22 -10.65 -9.52 3.17
N LYS A 23 -9.96 -9.99 4.21
CA LYS A 23 -10.07 -9.47 5.59
C LYS A 23 -8.94 -8.52 5.96
N ASP A 24 -7.91 -8.46 5.14
CA ASP A 24 -6.68 -7.72 5.39
C ASP A 24 -6.72 -6.31 4.78
N PHE A 25 -7.56 -6.09 3.77
CA PHE A 25 -7.72 -4.79 3.13
C PHE A 25 -9.09 -4.19 3.42
N SER A 26 -9.09 -2.96 3.94
CA SER A 26 -10.30 -2.21 4.29
C SER A 26 -10.70 -1.19 3.21
N SER A 27 -9.87 -0.98 2.21
CA SER A 27 -10.09 -0.04 1.10
C SER A 27 -9.25 -0.42 -0.12
N ASP A 28 -9.56 0.21 -1.25
CA ASP A 28 -8.64 0.32 -2.38
C ASP A 28 -7.38 1.14 -2.00
N GLY A 29 -6.38 1.12 -2.87
CA GLY A 29 -5.09 1.78 -2.70
C GLY A 29 -4.22 1.66 -3.95
N HIS A 30 -2.95 2.02 -3.84
CA HIS A 30 -2.03 2.08 -4.97
C HIS A 30 -1.11 0.88 -5.01
N CYS A 31 -1.65 -0.27 -5.41
CA CYS A 31 -0.92 -1.53 -5.28
C CYS A 31 0.17 -1.74 -6.36
N SER A 32 1.29 -2.36 -5.97
CA SER A 32 2.31 -2.87 -6.88
C SER A 32 3.04 -4.09 -6.31
N TYR A 33 3.54 -4.97 -7.17
CA TYR A 33 4.36 -6.11 -6.75
C TYR A 33 5.78 -5.68 -6.41
N SER A 34 6.37 -6.34 -5.41
CA SER A 34 7.81 -6.31 -5.19
C SER A 34 8.56 -6.82 -6.43
N PRO A 35 9.83 -6.43 -6.64
CA PRO A 35 10.62 -6.90 -7.79
C PRO A 35 10.70 -8.43 -7.92
N ASP A 36 10.70 -9.14 -6.80
CA ASP A 36 10.70 -10.61 -6.74
C ASP A 36 9.30 -11.25 -6.68
N ARG A 37 8.24 -10.43 -6.74
CA ARG A 37 6.82 -10.81 -6.73
C ARG A 37 6.35 -11.57 -5.48
N LYS A 38 7.08 -11.48 -4.36
CA LYS A 38 6.67 -12.12 -3.09
C LYS A 38 5.73 -11.26 -2.25
N TYR A 39 5.75 -9.94 -2.48
CA TYR A 39 4.96 -8.98 -1.74
C TYR A 39 4.14 -8.11 -2.68
N ILE A 40 2.97 -7.68 -2.20
CA ILE A 40 2.22 -6.54 -2.72
C ILE A 40 2.46 -5.38 -1.76
N LEU A 41 2.78 -4.22 -2.31
CA LEU A 41 2.84 -2.94 -1.61
C LEU A 41 1.58 -2.17 -1.93
N THR A 42 0.90 -1.63 -0.93
CA THR A 42 -0.24 -0.73 -1.12
C THR A 42 -0.39 0.24 0.04
N ASP A 43 -1.36 1.14 -0.04
CA ASP A 43 -1.71 2.13 0.98
C ASP A 43 -3.22 2.20 1.22
N THR A 44 -3.62 2.99 2.20
CA THR A 44 -5.03 3.30 2.49
C THR A 44 -5.35 4.77 2.27
N TYR A 45 -6.65 5.06 2.16
CA TYR A 45 -7.16 6.40 2.43
C TYR A 45 -7.05 6.75 3.92
N PRO A 46 -7.11 8.05 4.29
CA PRO A 46 -7.09 8.45 5.69
C PRO A 46 -8.29 7.85 6.42
N ASP A 47 -8.04 7.24 7.58
CA ASP A 47 -9.07 6.77 8.48
C ASP A 47 -9.72 7.92 9.29
N ASN A 48 -10.51 7.58 10.30
CA ASN A 48 -11.16 8.56 11.18
C ASN A 48 -10.15 9.41 11.99
N GLU A 49 -8.94 8.90 12.21
CA GLU A 49 -7.82 9.61 12.86
C GLU A 49 -6.95 10.33 11.83
N ARG A 50 -7.37 10.35 10.56
CA ARG A 50 -6.65 10.95 9.41
C ARG A 50 -5.33 10.26 9.12
N MET A 51 -5.23 8.98 9.45
CA MET A 51 -4.02 8.19 9.30
C MET A 51 -4.09 7.35 8.02
N ARG A 52 -3.03 7.40 7.21
CA ARG A 52 -2.84 6.55 6.02
C ARG A 52 -1.83 5.46 6.34
N THR A 53 -2.24 4.22 6.20
CA THR A 53 -1.38 3.07 6.49
C THR A 53 -0.67 2.63 5.21
N LEU A 54 0.64 2.42 5.30
CA LEU A 54 1.46 1.81 4.26
C LEU A 54 1.61 0.31 4.56
N ILE A 55 1.26 -0.54 3.60
CA ILE A 55 1.05 -1.96 3.82
C ILE A 55 1.95 -2.78 2.89
N LEU A 56 2.60 -3.80 3.44
CA LEU A 56 3.09 -4.95 2.70
C LEU A 56 2.17 -6.15 2.92
N TYR A 57 1.86 -6.85 1.85
CA TYR A 57 1.10 -8.09 1.88
C TYR A 57 1.93 -9.22 1.28
N ARG A 58 2.32 -10.19 2.10
CA ARG A 58 3.09 -11.35 1.67
C ARG A 58 2.14 -12.42 1.13
N ILE A 59 2.36 -12.78 -0.13
CA ILE A 59 1.41 -13.60 -0.90
C ILE A 59 1.42 -15.06 -0.46
N VAL A 60 2.62 -15.61 -0.17
CA VAL A 60 2.80 -17.04 0.14
C VAL A 60 1.97 -17.52 1.34
N ASP A 61 1.75 -16.66 2.33
CA ASP A 61 1.04 -16.99 3.57
C ASP A 61 -0.06 -15.99 3.92
N ASN A 62 -0.49 -15.17 2.95
CA ASN A 62 -1.57 -14.19 3.11
C ASN A 62 -1.37 -13.26 4.31
N LYS A 63 -0.14 -12.79 4.51
CA LYS A 63 0.23 -12.01 5.70
C LYS A 63 0.31 -10.52 5.40
N ARG A 64 -0.56 -9.75 6.05
CA ARG A 64 -0.47 -8.28 6.13
C ARG A 64 0.61 -7.84 7.12
N ILE A 65 1.36 -6.81 6.75
CA ILE A 65 2.41 -6.17 7.54
C ILE A 65 2.29 -4.66 7.34
N ASP A 66 1.92 -3.93 8.38
CA ASP A 66 1.86 -2.47 8.34
C ASP A 66 3.27 -1.91 8.59
N ILE A 67 3.80 -1.19 7.61
CA ILE A 67 5.19 -0.72 7.58
C ILE A 67 5.33 0.79 7.77
N GLY A 68 4.21 1.50 7.90
CA GLY A 68 4.19 2.92 8.22
C GLY A 68 2.77 3.41 8.41
N ASN A 69 2.61 4.46 9.23
CA ASN A 69 1.34 5.13 9.40
C ASN A 69 1.56 6.65 9.38
N PHE A 70 0.91 7.34 8.45
CA PHE A 70 1.22 8.72 8.10
C PHE A 70 -0.01 9.61 8.24
N PHE A 71 0.10 10.65 9.07
CA PHE A 71 -0.97 11.63 9.23
C PHE A 71 -1.23 12.40 7.94
N SER A 72 -2.49 12.63 7.62
CA SER A 72 -2.96 13.36 6.44
C SER A 72 -3.72 14.61 6.87
N PRO A 73 -3.00 15.74 7.08
CA PRO A 73 -3.60 17.00 7.54
C PRO A 73 -4.80 17.41 6.68
N PRO A 74 -5.97 17.71 7.27
CA PRO A 74 -7.16 18.09 6.50
C PRO A 74 -6.95 19.40 5.73
N GLU A 75 -6.14 20.32 6.25
CA GLU A 75 -5.88 21.64 5.65
C GLU A 75 -5.21 21.53 4.27
N ILE A 76 -4.45 20.45 4.04
CA ILE A 76 -3.74 20.20 2.77
C ILE A 76 -4.62 19.36 1.82
N ALA A 77 -5.58 18.60 2.36
CA ALA A 77 -6.34 17.61 1.60
C ALA A 77 -7.31 18.21 0.57
N GLU A 78 -7.74 19.47 0.74
CA GLU A 78 -8.75 20.08 -0.14
C GLU A 78 -8.17 20.59 -1.46
N GLU A 79 -6.97 21.19 -1.45
CA GLU A 79 -6.40 21.84 -2.63
C GLU A 79 -5.27 21.02 -3.27
N ILE A 80 -4.45 20.34 -2.46
CA ILE A 80 -3.30 19.55 -2.92
C ILE A 80 -3.37 18.16 -2.30
N ARG A 81 -4.31 17.35 -2.79
CA ARG A 81 -4.43 15.94 -2.38
C ARG A 81 -3.07 15.24 -2.48
N CYS A 82 -2.69 14.56 -1.39
CA CYS A 82 -1.49 13.76 -1.30
C CYS A 82 -1.88 12.36 -0.85
N ASP A 83 -1.76 11.41 -1.77
CA ASP A 83 -1.77 9.97 -1.49
C ASP A 83 -0.33 9.48 -1.36
N LEU A 84 -0.11 8.28 -0.79
CA LEU A 84 1.27 7.83 -0.54
C LEU A 84 1.99 7.44 -1.83
N HIS A 85 1.26 6.98 -2.85
CA HIS A 85 1.81 6.49 -4.13
C HIS A 85 3.09 5.65 -3.93
N PRO A 86 3.02 4.56 -3.15
CA PRO A 86 4.20 3.87 -2.69
C PRO A 86 4.89 3.12 -3.83
N ARG A 87 6.22 3.20 -3.88
CA ARG A 87 7.05 2.70 -5.00
C ARG A 87 8.24 1.92 -4.50
N TRP A 88 8.44 0.73 -5.05
CA TRP A 88 9.62 -0.08 -4.77
C TRP A 88 10.88 0.52 -5.38
N SER A 89 11.96 0.46 -4.61
CA SER A 89 13.32 0.49 -5.17
C SER A 89 13.59 -0.77 -6.00
N ARG A 90 14.55 -0.68 -6.93
CA ARG A 90 14.86 -1.78 -7.87
C ARG A 90 15.38 -3.05 -7.18
N ASP A 91 16.06 -2.89 -6.05
CA ASP A 91 16.58 -4.01 -5.24
C ASP A 91 15.54 -4.57 -4.26
N GLY A 92 14.35 -3.96 -4.18
CA GLY A 92 13.27 -4.37 -3.30
C GLY A 92 13.50 -4.06 -1.81
N LYS A 93 14.57 -3.34 -1.44
CA LYS A 93 14.92 -3.11 -0.02
C LYS A 93 14.38 -1.82 0.55
N LYS A 94 13.91 -0.91 -0.31
CA LYS A 94 13.37 0.40 0.06
C LYS A 94 12.06 0.72 -0.62
N ILE A 95 11.26 1.56 0.02
CA ILE A 95 10.00 2.09 -0.52
C ILE A 95 10.04 3.61 -0.48
N CYS A 96 9.67 4.23 -1.59
CA CYS A 96 9.47 5.67 -1.71
C CYS A 96 7.97 6.00 -1.55
N ILE A 97 7.64 7.06 -0.81
CA ILE A 97 6.27 7.58 -0.67
C ILE A 97 6.24 9.10 -0.80
N ASP A 98 5.10 9.63 -1.22
CA ASP A 98 4.73 11.04 -1.06
C ASP A 98 4.00 11.21 0.27
N SER A 99 4.33 12.21 1.09
CA SER A 99 3.58 12.46 2.32
C SER A 99 3.61 13.91 2.77
N THR A 100 2.54 14.31 3.47
CA THR A 100 2.35 15.64 4.06
C THR A 100 2.32 15.60 5.59
N HIS A 101 2.69 14.47 6.20
CA HIS A 101 2.57 14.26 7.65
C HIS A 101 3.37 15.25 8.51
N GLU A 102 4.39 15.91 7.94
CA GLU A 102 5.19 16.97 8.61
C GLU A 102 4.74 18.40 8.21
N GLY A 103 3.52 18.55 7.69
CA GLY A 103 2.89 19.84 7.40
C GLY A 103 3.18 20.42 6.00
N ASN A 104 4.09 19.83 5.23
CA ASN A 104 4.31 20.14 3.81
C ASN A 104 4.52 18.85 3.02
N ARG A 105 4.19 18.84 1.71
CA ARG A 105 4.40 17.66 0.86
C ARG A 105 5.89 17.42 0.64
N GLN A 106 6.35 16.22 0.96
CA GLN A 106 7.73 15.77 0.79
C GLN A 106 7.74 14.34 0.25
N ILE A 107 8.93 13.89 -0.18
CA ILE A 107 9.20 12.52 -0.61
C ILE A 107 10.06 11.85 0.46
N TYR A 108 9.64 10.66 0.90
CA TYR A 108 10.34 9.89 1.92
C TYR A 108 10.75 8.53 1.37
N VAL A 109 11.88 8.03 1.86
CA VAL A 109 12.37 6.69 1.54
C VAL A 109 12.50 5.89 2.81
N LEU A 110 11.77 4.78 2.89
CA LEU A 110 11.79 3.83 3.99
C LEU A 110 12.70 2.66 3.63
N ASP A 111 13.61 2.29 4.53
CA ASP A 111 14.35 1.02 4.43
C ASP A 111 13.54 -0.10 5.09
N ILE A 112 13.24 -1.14 4.33
CA ILE A 112 12.43 -2.29 4.77
C ILE A 112 13.22 -3.60 4.77
N SER A 113 14.55 -3.54 4.60
CA SER A 113 15.42 -4.73 4.55
C SER A 113 15.19 -5.67 5.75
N GLN A 114 15.04 -5.12 6.95
CA GLN A 114 14.81 -5.87 8.18
C GLN A 114 13.43 -6.54 8.28
N ILE A 115 12.48 -6.13 7.42
CA ILE A 115 11.11 -6.66 7.38
C ILE A 115 11.05 -7.83 6.38
N ILE A 116 11.73 -7.72 5.24
CA ILE A 116 11.67 -8.70 4.15
C ILE A 116 12.69 -9.85 4.30
N GLU A 117 13.75 -9.66 5.10
CA GLU A 117 14.77 -10.69 5.37
C GLU A 117 14.35 -11.67 6.50
N LYS A 118 13.10 -11.59 6.99
CA LYS A 118 12.50 -12.49 8.01
C LYS A 118 11.38 -13.38 7.45
#